data_AF-A0A520GU37-F1
#
_entry.id   AF-A0A520GU37-F1
#
_cell.length_a   1.000
_cell.length_b   1.000
_cell.length_c   1.000
_cell.angle_alpha   90.00
_cell.angle_beta   90.00
_cell.angle_gamma   90.00
#
_symmetry.space_group_name_H-M   'P 1'
#
loop_
_entity.id
_entity.type
_entity.pdbx_description
1 polymer ?
#
loop_
_entity_poly.entity_id
_entity_poly.type
_entity_poly.pdbx_seq_one_letter_code
_entity_poly.pdbx_strand_id
1 'polypeptide(L)'
;FLLCRTSNPGGDDLQGQRLASVAGEPLLYEHVAGLVQGPWNLNGQLGLVVGATYPAEIERVRALAPTVPLLIPGIGAQGGDMVATVRAGWRPDAPIVVSSSRAICYASSGDDFEAAARREATRTRDALEAAKA
;
A
#
# COMPACT_ATOMS: atom_id res chain seq x y z
N PHE A 1 -5.34 10.12 0.50
CA PHE A 1 -4.20 9.28 0.91
C PHE A 1 -2.94 10.14 0.94
N LEU A 2 -2.15 10.10 2.03
CA LEU A 2 -0.86 10.77 2.15
C LEU A 2 0.27 9.82 1.79
N LEU A 3 1.34 10.34 1.17
CA LEU A 3 2.55 9.55 0.90
C LEU A 3 3.23 9.20 2.24
N CYS A 4 3.39 7.90 2.49
CA CYS A 4 3.99 7.40 3.72
C CYS A 4 5.33 6.75 3.40
N ARG A 5 5.30 5.59 2.74
CA ARG A 5 6.48 4.82 2.38
C ARG A 5 6.34 4.29 0.96
N THR A 6 7.12 4.80 0.02
CA THR A 6 7.05 4.43 -1.41
C THR A 6 8.17 3.47 -1.78
N SER A 7 7.93 2.65 -2.81
CA SER A 7 8.84 1.58 -3.25
C SER A 7 9.93 2.01 -4.25
N ASN A 8 9.95 3.29 -4.63
CA ASN A 8 10.94 3.79 -5.60
C ASN A 8 12.33 3.95 -4.96
N PRO A 9 13.43 3.86 -5.73
CA PRO A 9 14.80 3.95 -5.20
C PRO A 9 15.08 5.19 -4.32
N GLY A 10 14.52 6.34 -4.69
CA GLY A 10 14.66 7.59 -3.91
C GLY A 10 13.77 7.68 -2.67
N GLY A 11 13.03 6.63 -2.30
CA GLY A 11 12.22 6.62 -1.08
C GLY A 11 13.07 6.82 0.18
N ASP A 12 14.26 6.22 0.21
CA ASP A 12 15.18 6.27 1.36
C ASP A 12 15.89 7.62 1.54
N ASP A 13 15.93 8.44 0.48
CA ASP A 13 16.55 9.78 0.54
C ASP A 13 15.89 10.65 1.62
N LEU A 14 14.58 10.47 1.85
CA LEU A 14 13.82 11.22 2.85
C LEU A 14 13.01 10.32 3.79
N GLN A 15 12.27 9.35 3.27
CA GLN A 15 11.29 8.59 4.06
C GLN A 15 11.97 7.67 5.08
N GLY A 16 13.15 7.17 4.73
CA GLY A 16 14.01 6.34 5.59
C GLY A 16 14.95 7.15 6.51
N GLN A 17 14.85 8.48 6.55
CA GLN A 17 15.68 9.29 7.44
C GLN A 17 15.07 9.38 8.84
N ARG A 18 15.92 9.42 9.87
CA ARG A 18 15.50 9.60 11.27
C ARG A 18 15.17 11.05 11.57
N LEU A 19 14.12 11.27 12.35
CA LEU A 19 13.74 12.58 12.86
C LEU A 19 14.34 12.83 14.24
N ALA A 20 15.53 13.42 14.29
CA ALA A 20 16.26 13.68 15.53
C ALA A 20 15.52 14.61 16.52
N SER A 21 14.62 15.45 16.03
CA SER A 21 13.81 16.35 16.87
C SER A 21 12.56 15.71 17.46
N VAL A 22 12.27 14.45 17.13
CA VAL A 22 11.10 13.71 17.61
C VAL A 22 11.54 12.63 18.59
N ALA A 23 10.89 12.55 19.75
CA ALA A 23 11.21 11.56 20.77
C ALA A 23 11.14 10.12 20.20
N GLY A 24 12.18 9.32 20.49
CA GLY A 24 12.33 7.97 19.92
C GLY A 24 12.95 7.94 18.51
N GLU A 25 13.27 9.10 17.94
CA GLU A 25 13.93 9.28 16.63
C GLU A 25 13.35 8.36 15.53
N PRO A 26 12.02 8.38 15.33
CA PRO A 26 11.38 7.52 14.33
C PRO A 26 11.88 7.88 12.93
N LEU A 27 11.74 6.93 12.02
CA LEU A 27 11.89 7.22 10.60
C LEU A 27 10.77 8.17 10.16
N LEU A 28 11.04 9.01 9.16
CA LEU A 28 10.05 9.99 8.66
C LEU A 28 8.72 9.30 8.32
N TYR A 29 8.74 8.16 7.62
CA TYR A 29 7.49 7.46 7.27
C TYR A 29 6.74 6.93 8.50
N GLU A 30 7.44 6.49 9.54
CA GLU A 30 6.83 6.01 10.79
C GLU A 30 6.13 7.16 11.51
N HIS A 31 6.77 8.33 11.54
CA HIS A 31 6.19 9.53 12.13
C HIS A 31 4.92 9.97 11.37
N VAL A 32 4.96 9.97 10.04
CA VAL A 32 3.79 10.26 9.19
C VAL A 32 2.66 9.27 9.47
N ALA A 33 2.96 7.97 9.58
CA ALA A 33 1.94 6.95 9.90
C ALA A 33 1.26 7.23 11.25
N GLY A 34 2.03 7.54 12.30
CA GLY A 34 1.50 7.88 13.62
C GLY A 34 0.66 9.16 13.62
N LEU A 35 1.09 10.20 12.90
CA LEU A 35 0.34 11.46 12.78
C LEU A 35 -1.00 11.25 12.06
N VAL A 36 -1.00 10.48 10.98
CA VAL A 36 -2.21 10.14 10.22
C VAL A 36 -3.13 9.20 10.99
N GLN A 37 -2.63 8.32 11.86
CA GLN A 37 -3.51 7.54 12.73
C GLN A 37 -4.17 8.41 13.81
N GLY A 38 -3.43 9.37 14.36
CA GLY A 38 -3.87 10.18 15.49
C GLY A 38 -4.22 11.60 15.06
N PRO A 39 -3.38 12.60 15.39
CA PRO A 39 -3.75 14.01 15.44
C PRO A 39 -4.19 14.62 14.10
N TRP A 40 -3.79 14.06 12.95
CA TRP A 40 -4.19 14.59 11.64
C TRP A 40 -5.55 14.08 11.18
N ASN A 41 -6.03 12.93 11.67
CA ASN A 41 -7.24 12.28 11.17
C ASN A 41 -8.51 12.76 11.88
N LEU A 42 -8.75 14.06 11.79
CA LEU A 42 -9.83 14.76 12.50
C LEU A 42 -11.24 14.30 12.10
N ASN A 43 -11.40 13.73 10.91
CA ASN A 43 -12.70 13.36 10.34
C ASN A 43 -12.78 11.90 9.86
N GLY A 44 -11.75 11.08 10.10
CA GLY A 44 -11.71 9.69 9.68
C GLY A 44 -11.51 9.46 8.18
N GLN A 45 -11.14 10.48 7.38
CA GLN A 45 -11.02 10.38 5.92
C GLN A 45 -9.56 10.28 5.43
N LEU A 46 -8.59 10.14 6.33
CA LEU A 46 -7.21 9.95 5.94
C LEU A 46 -6.89 8.48 5.64
N GLY A 47 -5.89 8.28 4.78
CA GLY A 47 -5.30 6.99 4.45
C GLY A 47 -3.84 7.17 4.03
N LEU A 48 -3.08 6.09 3.97
CA LEU A 48 -1.65 6.13 3.67
C LEU A 48 -1.31 5.41 2.37
N VAL A 49 -0.37 5.95 1.61
CA VAL A 49 0.22 5.25 0.46
C VAL A 49 1.45 4.49 0.91
N VAL A 50 1.45 3.17 0.73
CA VAL A 50 2.54 2.26 1.14
C VAL A 50 2.91 1.35 -0.04
N GLY A 51 4.18 1.33 -0.43
CA GLY A 51 4.67 0.50 -1.54
C GLY A 51 4.60 -1.00 -1.24
N ALA A 52 4.37 -1.81 -2.28
CA ALA A 52 4.20 -3.26 -2.17
C ALA A 52 5.50 -4.07 -2.04
N THR A 53 6.67 -3.43 -2.10
CA THR A 53 7.95 -4.14 -2.31
C THR A 53 8.49 -4.80 -1.03
N TYR A 54 8.14 -4.28 0.15
CA TYR A 54 8.67 -4.78 1.42
C TYR A 54 7.54 -5.05 2.42
N PRO A 55 7.12 -6.32 2.61
CA PRO A 55 6.08 -6.68 3.57
C PRO A 55 6.34 -6.17 4.99
N ALA A 56 7.60 -6.17 5.43
CA ALA A 56 8.00 -5.65 6.75
C ALA A 56 7.68 -4.15 6.93
N GLU A 57 7.79 -3.35 5.86
CA GLU A 57 7.45 -1.93 5.93
C GLU A 57 5.93 -1.72 6.02
N ILE A 58 5.15 -2.55 5.30
CA ILE A 58 3.69 -2.56 5.39
C ILE A 58 3.25 -2.96 6.81
N GLU A 59 3.82 -4.03 7.37
CA GLU A 59 3.56 -4.46 8.75
C GLU A 59 3.88 -3.35 9.74
N ARG A 60 5.02 -2.66 9.55
CA ARG A 60 5.41 -1.55 10.41
C ARG A 60 4.44 -0.38 10.33
N VAL A 61 4.04 0.02 9.12
CA VAL A 61 3.02 1.07 8.94
C VAL A 61 1.69 0.63 9.55
N ARG A 62 1.27 -0.63 9.36
CA ARG A 62 0.04 -1.15 9.96
C ARG A 62 0.09 -1.14 11.49
N ALA A 63 1.24 -1.45 12.10
CA ALA A 63 1.40 -1.39 13.55
C ALA A 63 1.25 0.03 14.10
N LEU A 64 1.72 1.04 13.35
CA LEU A 64 1.64 2.46 13.74
C LEU A 64 0.29 3.09 13.40
N ALA A 65 -0.36 2.59 12.35
CA ALA A 65 -1.64 3.06 11.87
C ALA A 65 -2.62 1.88 11.73
N PRO A 66 -3.09 1.32 12.87
CA PRO A 66 -3.88 0.10 12.91
C PRO A 66 -5.21 0.17 12.16
N THR A 67 -5.84 1.35 12.04
CA THR A 67 -7.22 1.45 11.51
C THR A 67 -7.32 2.24 10.20
N VAL A 68 -6.29 2.99 9.80
CA VAL A 68 -6.37 3.78 8.57
C VAL A 68 -6.31 2.89 7.32
N PRO A 69 -7.05 3.23 6.24
CA PRO A 69 -6.94 2.51 4.98
C PRO A 69 -5.56 2.72 4.34
N LEU A 70 -5.00 1.66 3.76
CA LEU A 70 -3.75 1.73 2.99
C LEU A 70 -4.02 1.63 1.49
N LEU A 71 -3.45 2.52 0.70
CA LEU A 71 -3.35 2.41 -0.75
C LEU A 71 -1.99 1.82 -1.11
N ILE A 72 -2.01 0.67 -1.77
CA ILE A 72 -0.80 -0.09 -2.13
C ILE A 72 -0.64 -0.11 -3.64
N PRO A 73 0.23 0.74 -4.20
CA PRO A 73 0.50 0.75 -5.62
C PRO A 73 1.50 -0.30 -6.04
N GLY A 74 1.37 -0.76 -7.30
CA GLY A 74 2.47 -1.41 -8.01
C GLY A 74 2.53 -2.93 -7.90
N ILE A 75 1.50 -3.57 -7.37
CA ILE A 75 1.39 -5.03 -7.36
C ILE A 75 1.41 -5.57 -8.81
N GLY A 76 2.18 -6.64 -9.04
CA GLY A 76 2.37 -7.27 -10.36
C GLY A 76 3.55 -6.66 -11.15
N ALA A 77 3.43 -5.41 -11.60
CA ALA A 77 4.44 -4.82 -12.49
C ALA A 77 5.72 -4.34 -11.78
N GLN A 78 5.70 -4.18 -10.44
CA GLN A 78 6.89 -3.83 -9.63
C GLN A 78 7.41 -5.03 -8.81
N GLY A 79 6.95 -6.25 -9.09
CA GLY A 79 7.42 -7.46 -8.41
C GLY A 79 6.96 -7.66 -6.97
N GLY A 80 5.95 -6.88 -6.50
CA GLY A 80 5.39 -7.04 -5.16
C GLY A 80 4.61 -8.35 -5.01
N ASP A 81 4.84 -9.06 -3.92
CA ASP A 81 4.12 -10.28 -3.54
C ASP A 81 2.71 -9.91 -3.01
N MET A 82 1.69 -10.28 -3.79
CA MET A 82 0.27 -10.08 -3.45
C MET A 82 -0.11 -10.67 -2.10
N VAL A 83 0.32 -11.92 -1.84
CA VAL A 83 -0.09 -12.65 -0.66
C VAL A 83 0.58 -12.05 0.58
N ALA A 84 1.89 -11.79 0.49
CA ALA A 84 2.61 -11.14 1.58
C ALA A 84 2.06 -9.74 1.87
N THR A 85 1.70 -8.98 0.83
CA THR A 85 1.09 -7.65 0.97
C THR A 85 -0.25 -7.70 1.70
N VAL A 86 -1.15 -8.62 1.32
CA VAL A 86 -2.45 -8.76 1.99
C VAL A 86 -2.25 -9.18 3.45
N ARG A 87 -1.39 -10.16 3.72
CA ARG A 87 -1.09 -10.62 5.08
C ARG A 87 -0.51 -9.51 5.96
N ALA A 88 0.42 -8.73 5.41
CA ALA A 88 1.05 -7.61 6.10
C ALA A 88 0.05 -6.48 6.42
N GLY A 89 -0.80 -6.11 5.46
CA GLY A 89 -1.57 -4.86 5.51
C GLY A 89 -3.06 -4.98 5.82
N TRP A 90 -3.74 -6.06 5.42
CA TRP A 90 -5.19 -6.15 5.49
C TRP A 90 -5.69 -6.51 6.89
N ARG A 91 -6.69 -5.80 7.39
CA ARG A 91 -7.48 -6.16 8.57
C ARG A 91 -8.98 -5.88 8.29
N PRO A 92 -9.93 -6.54 8.98
CA PRO A 92 -11.36 -6.30 8.79
C PRO A 92 -11.78 -4.83 9.00
N ASP A 93 -11.16 -4.16 9.97
CA ASP A 93 -11.37 -2.76 10.35
C ASP A 93 -10.36 -1.78 9.71
N ALA A 94 -9.43 -2.30 8.92
CA ALA A 94 -8.36 -1.53 8.30
C ALA A 94 -8.07 -2.04 6.88
N PRO A 95 -8.89 -1.63 5.89
CA PRO A 95 -8.82 -2.19 4.55
C PRO A 95 -7.54 -1.74 3.84
N ILE A 96 -7.19 -2.51 2.81
CA ILE A 96 -6.18 -2.12 1.82
C ILE A 96 -6.84 -1.99 0.45
N VAL A 97 -6.38 -1.03 -0.33
CA VAL A 97 -6.73 -0.82 -1.74
C VAL A 97 -5.49 -1.07 -2.56
N VAL A 98 -5.49 -2.10 -3.39
CA VAL A 98 -4.37 -2.40 -4.28
C VAL A 98 -4.64 -1.75 -5.63
N SER A 99 -3.72 -0.91 -6.12
CA SER A 99 -3.83 -0.35 -7.46
C SER A 99 -3.02 -1.16 -8.48
N SER A 100 -3.69 -1.55 -9.57
CA SER A 100 -3.13 -2.27 -10.72
C SER A 100 -3.56 -1.56 -12.00
N SER A 101 -2.65 -0.81 -12.62
CA SER A 101 -2.95 -0.06 -13.85
C SER A 101 -2.45 -0.80 -15.08
N ARG A 102 -1.13 -0.90 -15.26
CA ARG A 102 -0.52 -1.47 -16.48
C ARG A 102 -0.98 -2.90 -16.78
N ALA A 103 -1.08 -3.76 -15.75
CA ALA A 103 -1.51 -5.14 -15.94
C ALA A 103 -2.94 -5.21 -16.50
N ILE A 104 -3.84 -4.33 -16.05
CA ILE A 104 -5.24 -4.29 -16.49
C ILE A 104 -5.38 -3.54 -17.82
N CYS A 105 -4.88 -2.31 -17.89
CA CYS A 105 -5.01 -1.43 -19.06
C CYS A 105 -4.32 -1.98 -20.31
N TYR A 106 -3.25 -2.76 -20.14
CA TYR A 106 -2.47 -3.34 -21.22
C TYR A 106 -2.52 -4.87 -21.23
N ALA A 107 -3.60 -5.45 -20.68
CA ALA A 107 -3.82 -6.90 -20.70
C ALA A 107 -3.93 -7.47 -22.13
N SER A 108 -4.33 -6.64 -23.10
CA SER A 108 -4.30 -6.94 -24.53
C SER A 108 -4.09 -5.65 -25.33
N SER A 109 -3.50 -5.78 -26.51
CA SER A 109 -3.39 -4.74 -27.52
C SER A 109 -4.30 -4.97 -28.73
N GLY A 110 -5.18 -5.97 -28.68
CA GLY A 110 -6.13 -6.31 -29.74
C GLY A 110 -7.57 -5.90 -29.42
N ASP A 111 -8.50 -6.26 -30.31
CA ASP A 111 -9.93 -5.92 -30.19
C ASP A 111 -10.62 -6.58 -28.98
N ASP A 112 -9.97 -7.54 -28.32
CA ASP A 112 -10.47 -8.20 -27.11
C ASP A 112 -10.09 -7.45 -25.80
N PHE A 113 -9.58 -6.21 -25.89
CA PHE A 113 -9.07 -5.45 -24.75
C PHE A 113 -10.04 -5.35 -23.57
N GLU A 114 -11.34 -5.18 -23.81
CA GLU A 114 -12.35 -5.11 -22.74
C GLU A 114 -12.43 -6.44 -21.98
N ALA A 115 -12.51 -7.55 -22.72
CA ALA A 115 -12.57 -8.88 -22.14
C ALA A 115 -11.27 -9.23 -21.42
N ALA A 116 -10.12 -8.85 -21.98
CA ALA A 116 -8.80 -9.04 -21.36
C ALA A 116 -8.66 -8.24 -20.06
N ALA A 117 -9.03 -6.95 -20.06
CA ALA A 117 -8.99 -6.10 -18.87
C ALA A 117 -9.90 -6.64 -17.76
N ARG A 118 -11.13 -7.07 -18.12
CA ARG A 118 -12.05 -7.72 -17.16
C ARG A 118 -11.45 -8.99 -16.58
N ARG A 119 -10.89 -9.87 -17.41
CA ARG A 119 -10.24 -11.11 -16.94
C ARG A 119 -9.13 -10.82 -15.95
N GLU A 120 -8.26 -9.85 -16.25
CA GLU A 120 -7.13 -9.51 -15.38
C GLU A 120 -7.57 -8.84 -14.08
N ALA A 121 -8.57 -7.96 -14.13
CA ALA A 121 -9.16 -7.35 -12.93
C ALA A 121 -9.80 -8.41 -12.01
N THR A 122 -10.58 -9.34 -12.58
CA THR A 122 -11.18 -10.45 -11.84
C THR A 122 -10.11 -11.36 -11.23
N ARG A 123 -9.12 -11.77 -12.02
CA ARG A 123 -8.00 -12.60 -11.55
C ARG A 123 -7.26 -11.95 -10.38
N THR A 124 -6.97 -10.65 -10.50
CA THR A 124 -6.28 -9.88 -9.45
C THR A 124 -7.11 -9.82 -8.17
N ARG A 125 -8.40 -9.47 -8.28
CA ARG A 125 -9.32 -9.43 -7.13
C ARG A 125 -9.37 -10.80 -6.43
N ASP A 126 -9.58 -11.87 -7.19
CA ASP A 126 -9.75 -13.21 -6.62
C ASP A 126 -8.49 -13.69 -5.89
N ALA A 127 -7.31 -13.37 -6.42
CA ALA A 127 -6.03 -13.64 -5.76
C ALA A 127 -5.88 -12.86 -4.44
N LEU A 128 -6.29 -11.59 -4.40
CA LEU A 128 -6.24 -10.77 -3.20
C LEU A 128 -7.25 -11.23 -2.14
N GLU A 129 -8.46 -11.62 -2.55
CA GLU A 129 -9.49 -12.17 -1.64
C GLU A 129 -9.05 -13.51 -1.05
N ALA A 130 -8.49 -14.40 -1.87
CA ALA A 130 -7.97 -15.69 -1.41
C ALA A 130 -6.83 -15.53 -0.38
N ALA A 131 -6.07 -14.44 -0.45
CA ALA A 131 -4.99 -14.15 0.49
C ALA A 131 -5.46 -13.61 1.86
N LYS A 132 -6.76 -13.29 2.02
CA LYS A 132 -7.35 -12.89 3.31
C LYS A 132 -7.66 -14.08 4.23
N ALA A 133 -7.65 -15.30 3.68
CA ALA A 133 -7.93 -16.55 4.39
C ALA A 133 -6.80 -16.98 5.33
#